data_AF-A0A2K2TXY9-F1
#
_entry.id   AF-A0A2K2TXY9-F1
#
_cell.length_a   1.000
_cell.length_b   1.000
_cell.length_c   1.000
_cell.angle_alpha   90.00
_cell.angle_beta   90.00
_cell.angle_gamma   90.00
#
_symmetry.space_group_name_H-M   'P 1'
#
loop_
_entity.id
_entity.type
_entity.pdbx_description
1 polymer ?
#
loop_
_entity_poly.entity_id
_entity_poly.type
_entity_poly.pdbx_seq_one_letter_code
_entity_poly.pdbx_strand_id
1 'polypeptide(L)'
;MKEWYLMTSNADQNPLGGYENDLFSEILETGIASDGVLYNCDLSVGRKIRCMIQGNTADSRLKSIERTGLFYPGTVKAGMYLFYDNRYWLITGYPGTNGIYEKAVLFLCQYKLKWQNSSGAIVERWCSGTFEGNEESGEIITDSMILSSNTYSLLLPNDSECLKLEGKRVFIDKRENAPQKVYKITRIDDILCDYGTEHGGIFKATAEKREFNPITDNQELGICGYRAPDPKPDPGARPDTNITASIDGDLSIKVGRAASYAACFTDESGNPLTNLSADWNVICDYEVNRHVEDNTIILEINDENAVGSTLILQLSNYNYEMEITIESLY
;
A
#
# COMPACT_ATOMS: atom_id res chain seq x y z
N MET A 1 70.80 -3.45 19.02
CA MET A 1 69.78 -2.41 19.24
C MET A 1 68.44 -3.12 19.09
N LYS A 2 67.72 -3.36 20.20
CA LYS A 2 66.50 -4.20 20.22
C LYS A 2 65.32 -3.41 19.66
N GLU A 3 64.48 -4.07 18.89
CA GLU A 3 63.27 -3.51 18.28
C GLU A 3 62.22 -3.17 19.35
N TRP A 4 61.84 -1.89 19.42
CA TRP A 4 60.75 -1.40 20.29
C TRP A 4 59.56 -0.83 19.49
N TYR A 5 59.53 -1.00 18.16
CA TYR A 5 58.58 -0.31 17.28
C TYR A 5 57.34 -1.12 16.88
N LEU A 6 57.19 -2.36 17.37
CA LEU A 6 55.98 -3.16 17.15
C LEU A 6 55.11 -3.17 18.41
N MET A 7 54.54 -2.01 18.74
CA MET A 7 53.26 -1.99 19.45
C MET A 7 52.18 -2.09 18.37
N THR A 8 51.69 -3.30 18.13
CA THR A 8 50.36 -3.49 17.53
C THR A 8 49.37 -2.82 18.47
N SER A 9 48.92 -1.62 18.12
CA SER A 9 47.76 -1.02 18.76
C SER A 9 46.52 -1.77 18.29
N ASN A 10 46.32 -2.99 18.80
CA ASN A 10 44.98 -3.54 18.97
C ASN A 10 44.31 -2.77 20.11
N ALA A 11 44.10 -1.48 19.86
CA ALA A 11 43.21 -0.65 20.62
C ALA A 11 41.77 -1.06 20.26
N ASP A 12 41.40 -2.28 20.63
CA ASP A 12 40.05 -2.53 21.18
C ASP A 12 40.01 -1.81 22.54
N GLN A 13 40.12 -0.48 22.50
CA GLN A 13 39.92 0.38 23.65
C GLN A 13 38.47 0.83 23.58
N ASN A 14 37.58 -0.07 24.01
CA ASN A 14 36.37 0.38 24.67
C ASN A 14 36.74 0.57 26.16
N PRO A 15 37.15 1.78 26.60
CA PRO A 15 37.66 2.02 27.95
C PRO A 15 36.63 1.73 29.06
N LEU A 16 35.35 1.55 28.69
CA LEU A 16 34.25 1.27 29.59
C LEU A 16 33.69 -0.16 29.43
N GLY A 17 34.36 -1.06 28.71
CA GLY A 17 34.11 -2.51 28.79
C GLY A 17 32.67 -2.99 28.51
N GLY A 18 31.86 -2.22 27.78
CA GLY A 18 30.45 -2.51 27.52
C GLY A 18 29.44 -1.85 28.49
N TYR A 19 29.89 -1.28 29.61
CA TYR A 19 29.03 -0.59 30.59
C TYR A 19 28.31 0.64 30.01
N GLU A 20 28.79 1.19 28.90
CA GLU A 20 28.20 2.38 28.26
C GLU A 20 26.78 2.11 27.73
N ASN A 21 26.54 0.94 27.14
CA ASN A 21 25.23 0.56 26.61
C ASN A 21 24.25 0.22 27.74
N ASP A 22 24.74 -0.33 28.84
CA ASP A 22 23.93 -0.60 30.03
C ASP A 22 23.46 0.73 30.65
N LEU A 23 24.34 1.73 30.75
CA LEU A 23 23.99 3.07 31.23
C LEU A 23 22.94 3.74 30.35
N PHE A 24 23.08 3.65 29.01
CA PHE A 24 22.07 4.24 28.12
C PHE A 24 20.72 3.52 28.24
N SER A 25 20.74 2.20 28.39
CA SER A 25 19.53 1.40 28.63
C SER A 25 18.84 1.84 29.91
N GLU A 26 19.59 2.04 31.01
CA GLU A 26 19.05 2.60 32.25
C GLU A 26 18.47 4.01 32.06
N ILE A 27 19.11 4.88 31.29
CA ILE A 27 18.57 6.22 30.97
C ILE A 27 17.24 6.11 30.23
N LEU A 28 17.11 5.18 29.28
CA LEU A 28 15.86 4.91 28.57
C LEU A 28 14.75 4.44 29.52
N GLU A 29 15.10 3.91 30.70
CA GLU A 29 14.12 3.52 31.71
C GLU A 29 13.56 4.68 32.53
N THR A 30 14.25 5.83 32.53
CA THR A 30 13.86 7.03 33.28
C THR A 30 12.78 7.86 32.58
N GLY A 31 12.20 8.82 33.31
CA GLY A 31 11.24 9.79 32.76
C GLY A 31 11.84 10.85 31.83
N ILE A 32 13.16 10.81 31.56
CA ILE A 32 13.81 11.69 30.58
C ILE A 32 13.57 11.17 29.16
N ALA A 33 13.44 9.84 29.01
CA ALA A 33 13.13 9.21 27.74
C ALA A 33 11.64 9.34 27.41
N SER A 34 11.36 9.32 26.11
CA SER A 34 10.02 9.38 25.57
C SER A 34 9.59 8.03 25.02
N ASP A 35 8.33 7.68 25.22
CA ASP A 35 7.68 6.59 24.50
C ASP A 35 7.39 7.00 23.05
N GLY A 36 7.62 6.06 22.14
CA GLY A 36 7.29 6.22 20.73
C GLY A 36 6.99 4.89 20.06
N VAL A 37 6.46 4.95 18.84
CA VAL A 37 6.29 3.77 17.98
C VAL A 37 7.17 3.95 16.75
N LEU A 38 8.16 3.08 16.60
CA LEU A 38 9.03 3.04 15.43
C LEU A 38 8.40 2.13 14.38
N TYR A 39 8.23 2.67 13.18
CA TYR A 39 7.72 1.96 12.03
C TYR A 39 8.78 1.80 10.95
N ASN A 40 8.65 0.75 10.16
CA ASN A 40 9.35 0.63 8.88
C ASN A 40 8.88 1.68 7.86
N CYS A 41 9.54 1.72 6.69
CA CYS A 41 9.37 2.78 5.69
C CYS A 41 7.97 2.88 5.06
N ASP A 42 7.16 1.82 5.09
CA ASP A 42 5.80 1.82 4.55
C ASP A 42 4.69 1.82 5.63
N LEU A 43 5.08 1.94 6.91
CA LEU A 43 4.19 1.93 8.08
C LEU A 43 3.46 0.58 8.33
N SER A 44 3.83 -0.50 7.65
CA SER A 44 3.18 -1.81 7.82
C SER A 44 3.55 -2.53 9.12
N VAL A 45 4.75 -2.27 9.66
CA VAL A 45 5.26 -2.92 10.87
C VAL A 45 5.69 -1.85 11.86
N GLY A 46 5.06 -1.84 13.04
CA GLY A 46 5.36 -0.93 14.13
C GLY A 46 5.84 -1.66 15.39
N ARG A 47 6.81 -1.09 16.09
CA ARG A 47 7.27 -1.55 17.41
C ARG A 47 7.32 -0.41 18.41
N LYS A 48 6.86 -0.65 19.63
CA LYS A 48 7.01 0.31 20.73
C LYS A 48 8.48 0.37 21.13
N ILE A 49 8.99 1.57 21.30
CA ILE A 49 10.36 1.82 21.75
C ILE A 49 10.37 2.97 22.76
N ARG A 50 11.43 3.04 23.55
CA ARG A 50 11.81 4.25 24.28
C ARG A 50 13.07 4.85 23.66
N CYS A 51 13.09 6.17 23.54
CA CYS A 51 14.19 6.93 22.96
C CYS A 51 14.25 8.32 23.57
N MET A 52 15.42 8.96 23.55
CA MET A 52 15.50 10.38 23.95
C MET A 52 15.32 11.27 22.72
N ILE A 53 14.46 12.28 22.83
CA ILE A 53 14.24 13.28 21.78
C ILE A 53 14.80 14.63 22.23
N GLN A 54 15.72 15.15 21.44
CA GLN A 54 16.35 16.46 21.64
C GLN A 54 15.82 17.48 20.62
N GLY A 55 15.84 18.75 21.02
CA GLY A 55 15.38 19.87 20.20
C GLY A 55 13.90 20.24 20.38
N ASN A 56 13.20 19.69 21.38
CA ASN A 56 11.76 19.94 21.61
C ASN A 56 11.39 21.41 21.80
N THR A 57 12.32 22.24 22.27
CA THR A 57 12.18 23.69 22.39
C THR A 57 13.01 24.37 21.30
N ALA A 58 12.35 24.89 20.26
CA ALA A 58 13.02 25.55 19.15
C ALA A 58 12.60 27.02 19.04
N ASP A 59 13.57 27.91 18.84
CA ASP A 59 13.34 29.36 18.76
C ASP A 59 12.99 29.83 17.34
N SER A 60 12.95 28.92 16.36
CA SER A 60 12.58 29.25 14.97
C SER A 60 11.71 28.18 14.35
N ARG A 61 10.88 28.59 13.39
CA ARG A 61 9.99 27.70 12.62
C ARG A 61 10.73 26.57 11.89
N LEU A 62 11.92 26.86 11.34
CA LEU A 62 12.70 25.84 10.62
C LEU A 62 13.32 24.81 11.59
N LYS A 63 13.76 25.27 12.77
CA LYS A 63 14.30 24.36 13.80
C LYS A 63 13.20 23.59 14.54
N SER A 64 11.95 24.06 14.50
CA SER A 64 10.84 23.37 15.19
C SER A 64 10.37 22.10 14.47
N ILE A 65 10.72 21.94 13.20
CA ILE A 65 10.37 20.76 12.38
C ILE A 65 11.50 19.74 12.27
N GLU A 66 12.65 19.98 12.91
CA GLU A 66 13.79 19.07 12.99
C GLU A 66 14.01 18.64 14.44
N ARG A 67 14.31 17.36 14.65
CA ARG A 67 14.64 16.79 15.96
C ARG A 67 15.84 15.87 15.83
N THR A 68 16.49 15.64 16.95
CA THR A 68 17.51 14.60 17.09
C THR A 68 16.97 13.52 18.01
N GLY A 69 17.00 12.27 17.56
CA GLY A 69 16.65 11.12 18.38
C GLY A 69 17.90 10.34 18.77
N LEU A 70 17.96 9.90 20.03
CA LEU A 70 18.98 8.99 20.54
C LEU A 70 18.31 7.65 20.85
N PHE A 71 18.81 6.61 20.20
CA PHE A 71 18.25 5.26 20.20
C PHE A 71 19.30 4.26 20.67
N TYR A 72 18.84 3.09 21.11
CA TYR A 72 19.75 1.98 21.34
C TYR A 72 20.44 1.60 20.01
N PRO A 73 21.75 1.30 19.97
CA PRO A 73 22.46 1.02 18.72
C PRO A 73 21.80 -0.07 17.85
N GLY A 74 21.73 0.16 16.53
CA GLY A 74 21.13 -0.79 15.58
C GLY A 74 19.60 -0.80 15.57
N THR A 75 18.97 0.23 16.14
CA THR A 75 17.50 0.31 16.25
C THR A 75 16.89 1.02 15.04
N VAL A 76 17.57 2.00 14.45
CA VAL A 76 16.94 2.87 13.44
C VAL A 76 17.71 2.86 12.13
N LYS A 77 16.96 3.03 11.04
CA LYS A 77 17.49 3.27 9.69
C LYS A 77 16.85 4.52 9.12
N ALA A 78 17.57 5.24 8.26
CA ALA A 78 16.97 6.29 7.45
C ALA A 78 15.82 5.72 6.61
N GLY A 79 14.75 6.49 6.46
CA GLY A 79 13.50 6.07 5.81
C GLY A 79 12.47 5.47 6.76
N MET A 80 12.82 5.11 8.00
CA MET A 80 11.86 4.70 9.03
C MET A 80 11.08 5.90 9.58
N TYR A 81 9.93 5.62 10.21
CA TYR A 81 9.13 6.64 10.89
C TYR A 81 9.12 6.45 12.40
N LEU A 82 9.27 7.54 13.15
CA LEU A 82 8.95 7.59 14.56
C LEU A 82 7.61 8.29 14.75
N PHE A 83 6.64 7.60 15.34
CA PHE A 83 5.43 8.23 15.87
C PHE A 83 5.69 8.67 17.30
N TYR A 84 5.73 9.98 17.51
CA TYR A 84 6.04 10.64 18.76
C TYR A 84 5.32 12.00 18.81
N ASP A 85 4.81 12.37 20.00
CA ASP A 85 4.06 13.60 20.22
C ASP A 85 2.87 13.76 19.25
N ASN A 86 2.11 12.66 19.08
CA ASN A 86 0.96 12.56 18.17
C ASN A 86 1.26 12.95 16.71
N ARG A 87 2.51 12.83 16.28
CA ARG A 87 2.98 13.17 14.93
C ARG A 87 3.92 12.09 14.40
N TYR A 88 3.95 11.95 13.07
CA TYR A 88 4.95 11.15 12.39
C TYR A 88 6.19 12.01 12.12
N TRP A 89 7.35 11.44 12.40
CA TRP A 89 8.66 12.01 12.13
C TRP A 89 9.42 11.04 11.24
N LEU A 90 9.87 11.50 10.07
CA LEU A 90 10.69 10.71 9.15
C LEU A 90 12.15 10.78 9.61
N ILE A 91 12.81 9.63 9.72
CA ILE A 91 14.25 9.56 9.99
C ILE A 91 14.99 9.80 8.66
N THR A 92 15.71 10.92 8.57
CA THR A 92 16.27 11.40 7.29
C THR A 92 17.79 11.35 7.23
N GLY A 93 18.48 11.51 8.35
CA GLY A 93 19.94 11.50 8.40
C GLY A 93 20.52 10.09 8.59
N TYR A 94 21.78 9.92 8.18
CA TYR A 94 22.58 8.73 8.48
C TYR A 94 22.58 8.44 10.00
N PRO A 95 22.03 7.31 10.45
CA PRO A 95 22.11 6.90 11.85
C PRO A 95 23.56 6.56 12.22
N GLY A 96 24.14 7.34 13.13
CA GLY A 96 25.53 7.17 13.56
C GLY A 96 25.62 6.80 15.03
N THR A 97 26.50 5.86 15.37
CA THR A 97 26.75 5.46 16.76
C THR A 97 28.07 6.01 17.28
N ASN A 98 28.11 6.35 18.56
CA ASN A 98 29.36 6.66 19.29
C ASN A 98 29.78 5.55 20.26
N GLY A 99 29.14 4.38 20.19
CA GLY A 99 29.33 3.25 21.12
C GLY A 99 28.32 3.20 22.26
N ILE A 100 27.67 4.33 22.58
CA ILE A 100 26.68 4.46 23.68
C ILE A 100 25.25 4.48 23.15
N TYR A 101 25.02 5.25 22.09
CA TYR A 101 23.72 5.40 21.47
C TYR A 101 23.88 5.63 19.97
N GLU A 102 22.82 5.33 19.24
CA GLU A 102 22.66 5.69 17.83
C GLU A 102 21.87 6.98 17.72
N LYS A 103 22.48 7.96 17.07
CA LYS A 103 21.92 9.30 16.85
C LYS A 103 21.38 9.39 15.43
N ALA A 104 20.13 9.84 15.29
CA ALA A 104 19.53 10.11 13.99
C ALA A 104 18.80 11.45 13.96
N VAL A 105 18.75 12.07 12.77
CA VAL A 105 18.00 13.30 12.51
C VAL A 105 16.61 12.93 12.03
N LEU A 106 15.59 13.57 12.62
CA LEU A 106 14.19 13.39 12.27
C LEU A 106 13.57 14.68 11.77
N PHE A 107 12.73 14.58 10.74
CA PHE A 107 11.93 15.68 10.22
C PHE A 107 10.44 15.43 10.40
N LEU A 108 9.72 16.45 10.85
CA LEU A 108 8.28 16.40 11.05
C LEU A 108 7.56 16.16 9.73
N CYS A 109 6.72 15.11 9.67
CA CYS A 109 5.83 14.90 8.55
C CYS A 109 4.62 15.83 8.65
N GLN A 110 4.46 16.69 7.65
CA GLN A 110 3.43 17.73 7.63
C GLN A 110 2.24 17.36 6.76
N TYR A 111 2.42 16.44 5.82
CA TYR A 111 1.41 16.05 4.85
C TYR A 111 1.45 14.56 4.56
N LYS A 112 0.28 13.97 4.31
CA LYS A 112 0.13 12.59 3.88
C LYS A 112 -0.19 12.60 2.39
N LEU A 113 0.79 12.29 1.56
CA LEU A 113 0.59 12.18 0.12
C LEU A 113 -0.29 10.98 -0.19
N LYS A 114 -1.13 11.13 -1.21
CA LYS A 114 -2.03 10.10 -1.71
C LYS A 114 -1.95 10.05 -3.23
N TRP A 115 -1.77 8.87 -3.79
CA TRP A 115 -1.74 8.65 -5.22
C TRP A 115 -2.23 7.24 -5.58
N GLN A 116 -2.49 7.02 -6.86
CA GLN A 116 -2.78 5.70 -7.39
C GLN A 116 -1.56 5.11 -8.09
N ASN A 117 -1.18 3.89 -7.70
CA ASN A 117 -0.07 3.18 -8.31
C ASN A 117 -0.49 2.52 -9.65
N SER A 118 0.43 1.79 -10.28
CA SER A 118 0.17 1.16 -11.58
C SER A 118 -0.86 0.03 -11.53
N SER A 119 -1.07 -0.61 -10.37
CA SER A 119 -2.08 -1.67 -10.19
C SER A 119 -3.47 -1.11 -9.88
N GLY A 120 -3.64 0.21 -9.86
CA GLY A 120 -4.90 0.85 -9.48
C GLY A 120 -5.10 0.97 -7.96
N ALA A 121 -4.17 0.50 -7.14
CA ALA A 121 -4.25 0.61 -5.69
C ALA A 121 -3.93 2.05 -5.23
N ILE A 122 -4.65 2.49 -4.21
CA ILE A 122 -4.43 3.79 -3.58
C ILE A 122 -3.33 3.62 -2.54
N VAL A 123 -2.25 4.40 -2.67
CA VAL A 123 -1.09 4.38 -1.78
C VAL A 123 -1.00 5.72 -1.07
N GLU A 124 -0.62 5.66 0.21
CA GLU A 124 -0.46 6.85 1.05
C GLU A 124 0.87 6.83 1.81
N ARG A 125 1.57 7.97 1.89
CA ARG A 125 2.83 8.12 2.65
C ARG A 125 2.93 9.47 3.31
N TRP A 126 3.42 9.47 4.55
CA TRP A 126 3.73 10.70 5.28
C TRP A 126 5.03 11.32 4.77
N CYS A 127 5.03 12.61 4.48
CA CYS A 127 6.21 13.31 3.97
C CYS A 127 6.49 14.58 4.75
N SER A 128 7.77 14.97 4.77
CA SER A 128 8.19 16.31 5.18
C SER A 128 8.36 17.17 3.93
N GLY A 129 7.95 18.44 3.98
CA GLY A 129 8.03 19.35 2.84
C GLY A 129 8.66 20.68 3.22
N THR A 130 9.49 21.21 2.32
CA THR A 130 10.04 22.56 2.36
C THR A 130 9.72 23.28 1.06
N PHE A 131 9.39 24.56 1.16
CA PHE A 131 9.16 25.40 -0.02
C PHE A 131 10.50 25.80 -0.65
N GLU A 132 10.65 25.59 -1.95
CA GLU A 132 11.82 25.93 -2.77
C GLU A 132 11.42 26.94 -3.86
N GLY A 133 10.89 28.09 -3.46
CA GLY A 133 10.57 29.20 -4.37
C GLY A 133 11.01 30.55 -3.80
N ASN A 134 11.24 31.53 -4.67
CA ASN A 134 11.48 32.91 -4.26
C ASN A 134 10.17 33.47 -3.65
N GLU A 135 10.24 34.12 -2.50
CA GLU A 135 9.09 34.81 -1.86
C GLU A 135 8.64 36.07 -2.64
N GLU A 136 8.94 36.17 -3.93
CA GLU A 136 8.58 37.30 -4.78
C GLU A 136 7.25 37.01 -5.50
N SER A 137 6.20 37.67 -4.99
CA SER A 137 4.92 37.97 -5.64
C SER A 137 4.21 36.82 -6.35
N GLY A 138 3.13 36.35 -5.73
CA GLY A 138 2.20 35.35 -6.29
C GLY A 138 1.44 35.76 -7.56
N GLU A 139 1.82 36.81 -8.28
CA GLU A 139 1.23 37.18 -9.57
C GLU A 139 2.27 37.86 -10.47
N ILE A 140 2.74 37.15 -11.50
CA ILE A 140 3.24 37.80 -12.71
C ILE A 140 2.03 37.89 -13.65
N ILE A 141 1.43 39.08 -13.71
CA ILE A 141 0.39 39.40 -14.68
C ILE A 141 1.10 39.74 -15.99
N THR A 142 1.26 38.74 -16.85
CA THR A 142 1.36 38.97 -18.29
C THR A 142 0.10 38.42 -18.93
N ASP A 143 -0.52 39.25 -19.76
CA ASP A 143 -1.72 38.98 -20.54
C ASP A 143 -1.65 37.55 -21.12
N SER A 144 -2.51 36.65 -20.60
CA SER A 144 -2.73 35.23 -20.96
C SER A 144 -2.10 34.04 -20.18
N MET A 145 -1.28 34.17 -19.12
CA MET A 145 -0.96 32.99 -18.28
C MET A 145 -0.39 33.33 -16.89
N ILE A 146 -1.10 32.97 -15.82
CA ILE A 146 -0.57 33.06 -14.45
C ILE A 146 0.21 31.77 -14.13
N LEU A 147 1.52 31.75 -14.36
CA LEU A 147 2.42 30.72 -13.81
C LEU A 147 2.97 31.20 -12.46
N SER A 148 2.29 30.84 -11.37
CA SER A 148 2.92 30.92 -10.04
C SER A 148 3.90 29.74 -9.90
N SER A 149 5.20 29.98 -10.00
CA SER A 149 6.26 28.97 -9.84
C SER A 149 6.45 28.59 -8.37
N ASN A 150 5.52 27.80 -7.84
CA ASN A 150 5.61 27.27 -6.48
C ASN A 150 6.15 25.84 -6.55
N THR A 151 7.37 25.63 -6.07
CA THR A 151 8.02 24.31 -6.01
C THR A 151 8.19 23.89 -4.55
N TYR A 152 7.92 22.62 -4.25
CA TYR A 152 8.25 22.00 -2.97
C TYR A 152 9.37 20.99 -3.15
N SER A 153 10.27 20.93 -2.17
CA SER A 153 11.10 19.76 -1.93
C SER A 153 10.45 18.90 -0.86
N LEU A 154 10.26 17.62 -1.17
CA LEU A 154 9.65 16.63 -0.30
C LEU A 154 10.68 15.58 0.11
N LEU A 155 10.69 15.22 1.39
CA LEU A 155 11.43 14.07 1.89
C LEU A 155 10.46 12.90 2.06
N LEU A 156 10.78 11.79 1.40
CA LEU A 156 9.96 10.59 1.31
C LEU A 156 10.74 9.38 1.83
N PRO A 157 10.05 8.35 2.35
CA PRO A 157 10.70 7.12 2.74
C PRO A 157 11.29 6.40 1.51
N ASN A 158 12.38 5.65 1.72
CA ASN A 158 12.94 4.78 0.70
C ASN A 158 12.12 3.47 0.60
N ASP A 159 11.02 3.53 -0.14
CA ASP A 159 10.19 2.37 -0.47
C ASP A 159 9.88 2.27 -1.97
N SER A 160 9.46 1.08 -2.41
CA SER A 160 9.25 0.78 -3.83
C SER A 160 8.13 1.58 -4.48
N GLU A 161 7.16 2.08 -3.72
CA GLU A 161 6.07 2.89 -4.23
C GLU A 161 6.49 4.36 -4.36
N CYS A 162 7.25 4.89 -3.40
CA CYS A 162 7.83 6.23 -3.49
C CYS A 162 8.82 6.37 -4.66
N LEU A 163 9.63 5.34 -4.94
CA LEU A 163 10.56 5.37 -6.09
C LEU A 163 9.84 5.54 -7.44
N LYS A 164 8.61 5.03 -7.55
CA LYS A 164 7.79 5.10 -8.77
C LYS A 164 6.94 6.38 -8.87
N LEU A 165 7.13 7.32 -7.96
CA LEU A 165 6.30 8.52 -7.87
C LEU A 165 6.70 9.59 -8.91
N GLU A 166 7.87 9.49 -9.52
CA GLU A 166 8.31 10.43 -10.55
C GLU A 166 7.32 10.48 -11.72
N GLY A 167 6.99 11.69 -12.17
CA GLY A 167 6.01 11.94 -13.22
C GLY A 167 4.55 11.93 -12.75
N LYS A 168 4.25 11.43 -11.55
CA LYS A 168 2.88 11.43 -11.01
C LYS A 168 2.44 12.83 -10.57
N ARG A 169 1.13 13.07 -10.71
CA ARG A 169 0.44 14.24 -10.15
C ARG A 169 -0.11 13.87 -8.78
N VAL A 170 -0.07 14.79 -7.84
CA VAL A 170 -0.58 14.64 -6.48
C VAL A 170 -1.25 15.93 -6.02
N PHE A 171 -2.26 15.81 -5.17
CA PHE A 171 -2.77 16.96 -4.43
C PHE A 171 -1.84 17.25 -3.25
N ILE A 172 -1.50 18.52 -3.07
CA ILE A 172 -0.87 19.03 -1.85
C ILE A 172 -1.74 20.20 -1.37
N ASP A 173 -2.84 19.82 -0.75
CA ASP A 173 -3.91 20.72 -0.33
C ASP A 173 -4.47 20.28 1.02
N LYS A 174 -4.73 21.23 1.91
CA LYS A 174 -5.35 20.97 3.23
C LYS A 174 -6.88 20.98 3.18
N ARG A 175 -7.48 21.39 2.06
CA ARG A 175 -8.92 21.31 1.87
C ARG A 175 -9.34 19.85 1.79
N GLU A 176 -10.15 19.42 2.75
CA GLU A 176 -10.74 18.08 2.77
C GLU A 176 -11.80 17.92 1.67
N ASN A 177 -12.58 18.99 1.44
CA ASN A 177 -13.59 19.03 0.39
C ASN A 177 -13.06 19.83 -0.80
N ALA A 178 -13.01 19.19 -1.97
CA ALA A 178 -12.57 19.77 -3.23
C ALA A 178 -11.14 20.37 -3.22
N PRO A 179 -10.08 19.56 -3.00
CA PRO A 179 -8.69 20.01 -3.14
C PRO A 179 -8.42 20.50 -4.57
N GLN A 180 -7.72 21.63 -4.72
CA GLN A 180 -7.43 22.23 -6.04
C GLN A 180 -5.93 22.41 -6.30
N LYS A 181 -5.09 22.32 -5.25
CA LYS A 181 -3.64 22.53 -5.39
C LYS A 181 -2.98 21.24 -5.87
N VAL A 182 -2.70 21.17 -7.17
CA VAL A 182 -2.04 20.03 -7.82
C VAL A 182 -0.56 20.31 -8.01
N TYR A 183 0.25 19.29 -7.79
CA TYR A 183 1.68 19.29 -8.04
C TYR A 183 2.06 18.05 -8.84
N LYS A 184 3.07 18.17 -9.71
CA LYS A 184 3.70 17.03 -10.38
C LYS A 184 5.06 16.78 -9.75
N ILE A 185 5.33 15.54 -9.38
CA ILE A 185 6.67 15.13 -8.97
C ILE A 185 7.52 15.08 -10.25
N THR A 186 8.48 15.99 -10.38
CA THR A 186 9.30 16.13 -11.60
C THR A 186 10.65 15.45 -11.49
N ARG A 187 11.14 15.25 -10.28
CA ARG A 187 12.39 14.56 -10.01
C ARG A 187 12.31 13.82 -8.68
N ILE A 188 12.90 12.63 -8.63
CA ILE A 188 13.23 11.91 -7.40
C ILE A 188 14.75 11.70 -7.38
N ASP A 189 15.40 12.19 -6.33
CA ASP A 189 16.79 11.86 -6.05
C ASP A 189 16.85 10.61 -5.18
N ASP A 190 17.39 9.54 -5.75
CA ASP A 190 17.52 8.20 -5.18
C ASP A 190 18.96 7.82 -4.79
N ILE A 191 19.91 8.73 -4.98
CA ILE A 191 21.34 8.47 -4.76
C ILE A 191 21.89 9.24 -3.57
N LEU A 192 21.61 10.54 -3.46
CA LEU A 192 22.32 11.41 -2.51
C LEU A 192 22.01 11.12 -1.05
N CYS A 193 20.88 10.48 -0.77
CA CYS A 193 20.43 10.12 0.58
C CYS A 193 20.21 8.60 0.73
N ASP A 194 20.88 7.80 -0.09
CA ASP A 194 21.05 6.36 0.13
C ASP A 194 22.31 6.12 0.97
N TYR A 195 22.13 5.53 2.16
CA TYR A 195 23.21 5.22 3.09
C TYR A 195 23.54 3.72 3.12
N GLY A 196 23.02 2.96 2.16
CA GLY A 196 23.22 1.52 2.05
C GLY A 196 22.27 0.70 2.94
N THR A 197 22.27 -0.62 2.72
CA THR A 197 21.29 -1.54 3.32
C THR A 197 21.25 -1.52 4.85
N GLU A 198 22.39 -1.29 5.50
CA GLU A 198 22.48 -1.27 6.96
C GLU A 198 21.92 0.02 7.56
N HIS A 199 22.06 1.16 6.88
CA HIS A 199 21.66 2.48 7.41
C HIS A 199 20.40 3.04 6.75
N GLY A 200 19.88 2.41 5.70
CA GLY A 200 18.68 2.81 4.98
C GLY A 200 18.89 4.03 4.08
N GLY A 201 17.81 4.73 3.77
CA GLY A 201 17.87 5.94 2.97
C GLY A 201 16.53 6.66 2.88
N ILE A 202 16.52 7.80 2.21
CA ILE A 202 15.32 8.56 1.87
C ILE A 202 15.38 9.05 0.44
N PHE A 203 14.23 9.41 -0.10
CA PHE A 203 14.15 10.12 -1.39
C PHE A 203 13.92 11.60 -1.18
N LYS A 204 14.66 12.42 -1.94
CA LYS A 204 14.38 13.86 -2.07
C LYS A 204 13.64 14.08 -3.39
N ALA A 205 12.36 14.44 -3.31
CA ALA A 205 11.52 14.67 -4.48
C ALA A 205 11.26 16.17 -4.71
N THR A 206 11.27 16.59 -5.97
CA THR A 206 10.86 17.95 -6.38
C THR A 206 9.43 17.89 -6.90
N ALA A 207 8.55 18.70 -6.30
CA ALA A 207 7.14 18.80 -6.65
C ALA A 207 6.83 20.20 -7.18
N GLU A 208 6.51 20.30 -8.46
CA GLU A 208 6.21 21.57 -9.12
C GLU A 208 4.70 21.76 -9.30
N LYS A 209 4.21 22.98 -9.08
CA LYS A 209 2.79 23.30 -9.26
C LYS A 209 2.30 22.98 -10.67
N ARG A 210 1.09 22.43 -10.76
CA ARG A 210 0.35 22.19 -12.00
C ARG A 210 -1.12 22.61 -11.82
N GLU A 211 -1.80 22.82 -12.93
CA GLU A 211 -3.23 23.12 -12.93
C GLU A 211 -4.05 21.86 -12.67
N PHE A 212 -5.17 22.01 -11.96
CA PHE A 212 -6.15 20.95 -11.74
C PHE A 212 -6.76 20.50 -13.08
N ASN A 213 -6.91 19.19 -13.26
CA ASN A 213 -7.54 18.62 -14.44
C ASN A 213 -8.91 18.02 -14.08
N PRO A 214 -10.04 18.66 -14.44
CA PRO A 214 -11.38 18.20 -14.07
C PRO A 214 -11.79 16.86 -14.72
N ILE A 215 -11.06 16.41 -15.75
CA ILE A 215 -11.36 15.16 -16.47
C ILE A 215 -10.70 13.97 -15.77
N THR A 216 -9.49 14.15 -15.23
CA THR A 216 -8.66 13.02 -14.74
C THR A 216 -8.36 13.09 -13.26
N ASP A 217 -8.46 14.26 -12.62
CA ASP A 217 -8.22 14.39 -11.19
C ASP A 217 -9.54 14.25 -10.42
N ASN A 218 -9.59 13.31 -9.48
CA ASN A 218 -10.75 13.06 -8.64
C ASN A 218 -10.59 13.76 -7.29
N GLN A 219 -11.37 14.82 -7.08
CA GLN A 219 -11.31 15.64 -5.87
C GLN A 219 -11.95 14.98 -4.65
N GLU A 220 -12.97 14.15 -4.85
CA GLU A 220 -13.66 13.42 -3.78
C GLU A 220 -12.72 12.38 -3.14
N LEU A 221 -11.95 11.68 -3.97
CA LEU A 221 -10.95 10.72 -3.51
C LEU A 221 -9.62 11.39 -3.11
N GLY A 222 -9.40 12.65 -3.52
CA GLY A 222 -8.14 13.36 -3.34
C GLY A 222 -7.01 12.74 -4.15
N ILE A 223 -7.28 12.27 -5.37
CA ILE A 223 -6.32 11.58 -6.24
C ILE A 223 -6.25 12.25 -7.60
N CYS A 224 -5.06 12.66 -8.02
CA CYS A 224 -4.84 13.13 -9.39
C CYS A 224 -4.66 11.96 -10.35
N GLY A 225 -5.10 12.13 -11.60
CA GLY A 225 -5.00 11.10 -12.64
C GLY A 225 -5.64 9.76 -12.26
N TYR A 226 -6.76 9.81 -11.53
CA TYR A 226 -7.47 8.63 -11.04
C TYR A 226 -7.97 7.78 -12.21
N ARG A 227 -7.69 6.49 -12.14
CA ARG A 227 -8.19 5.47 -13.05
C ARG A 227 -9.16 4.62 -12.25
N ALA A 228 -10.44 4.70 -12.60
CA ALA A 228 -11.40 3.77 -12.03
C ALA A 228 -10.94 2.34 -12.33
N PRO A 229 -11.11 1.39 -11.39
CA PRO A 229 -11.04 -0.02 -11.74
C PRO A 229 -11.95 -0.26 -12.94
N ASP A 230 -11.56 -1.15 -13.86
CA ASP A 230 -12.50 -1.64 -14.85
C ASP A 230 -13.76 -2.09 -14.09
N PRO A 231 -14.97 -1.71 -14.57
CA PRO A 231 -16.19 -2.12 -13.92
C PRO A 231 -16.12 -3.64 -13.79
N LYS A 232 -16.04 -4.12 -12.55
CA LYS A 232 -16.30 -5.54 -12.29
C LYS A 232 -17.68 -5.78 -12.90
N PRO A 233 -17.88 -6.84 -13.71
CA PRO A 233 -19.23 -7.21 -14.12
C PRO A 233 -20.06 -7.26 -12.85
N ASP A 234 -21.03 -6.36 -12.76
CA ASP A 234 -21.89 -6.24 -11.60
C ASP A 234 -22.65 -7.58 -11.50
N PRO A 235 -22.48 -8.35 -10.41
CA PRO A 235 -23.20 -9.63 -10.24
C PRO A 235 -24.73 -9.43 -10.24
N GLY A 236 -25.21 -8.19 -10.13
CA GLY A 236 -26.62 -7.81 -10.15
C GLY A 236 -27.02 -6.80 -11.21
N ALA A 237 -26.14 -6.38 -12.14
CA ALA A 237 -26.59 -5.61 -13.29
C ALA A 237 -27.27 -6.58 -14.23
N ARG A 238 -28.58 -6.74 -14.05
CA ARG A 238 -29.45 -7.18 -15.13
C ARG A 238 -29.21 -6.20 -16.27
N PRO A 239 -28.57 -6.58 -17.38
CA PRO A 239 -28.72 -5.76 -18.56
C PRO A 239 -30.22 -5.77 -18.89
N ASP A 240 -30.78 -4.64 -19.30
CA ASP A 240 -32.14 -4.54 -19.85
C ASP A 240 -32.23 -5.25 -21.22
N THR A 241 -31.73 -6.48 -21.28
CA THR A 241 -31.86 -7.45 -22.35
C THR A 241 -32.39 -8.70 -21.68
N ASN A 242 -33.50 -9.25 -22.16
CA ASN A 242 -34.05 -10.50 -21.64
C ASN A 242 -33.04 -11.64 -21.94
N ILE A 243 -32.09 -11.85 -21.01
CA ILE A 243 -31.16 -12.97 -21.06
C ILE A 243 -31.94 -14.24 -20.79
N THR A 244 -31.83 -15.20 -21.70
CA THR A 244 -32.31 -16.56 -21.45
C THR A 244 -31.11 -17.40 -21.03
N ALA A 245 -31.17 -17.95 -19.81
CA ALA A 245 -30.18 -18.89 -19.28
C ALA A 245 -30.73 -20.32 -19.40
N SER A 246 -29.87 -21.26 -19.72
CA SER A 246 -30.17 -22.69 -19.76
C SER A 246 -28.95 -23.49 -19.32
N ILE A 247 -29.18 -24.73 -18.89
CA ILE A 247 -28.13 -25.70 -18.56
C ILE A 247 -28.12 -26.74 -19.68
N ASP A 248 -26.95 -27.00 -20.26
CA ASP A 248 -26.73 -28.10 -21.19
C ASP A 248 -26.03 -29.26 -20.46
N GLY A 249 -26.57 -30.47 -20.62
CA GLY A 249 -26.10 -31.68 -19.96
C GLY A 249 -27.17 -32.77 -19.87
N ASP A 250 -26.75 -33.97 -19.46
CA ASP A 250 -27.65 -35.13 -19.36
C ASP A 250 -28.60 -34.99 -18.16
N LEU A 251 -29.88 -35.32 -18.34
CA LEU A 251 -30.89 -35.34 -17.25
C LEU A 251 -30.71 -36.53 -16.28
N SER A 252 -29.65 -37.32 -16.45
CA SER A 252 -29.34 -38.48 -15.62
C SER A 252 -27.84 -38.58 -15.34
N ILE A 253 -27.46 -38.83 -14.09
CA ILE A 253 -26.07 -39.15 -13.70
C ILE A 253 -26.02 -40.59 -13.21
N LYS A 254 -25.03 -41.34 -13.69
CA LYS A 254 -24.76 -42.69 -13.16
C LYS A 254 -23.82 -42.61 -11.97
N VAL A 255 -24.18 -43.25 -10.86
CA VAL A 255 -23.31 -43.34 -9.67
C VAL A 255 -21.92 -43.83 -10.09
N GLY A 256 -20.86 -43.22 -9.56
CA GLY A 256 -19.47 -43.55 -9.88
C GLY A 256 -18.96 -43.00 -11.23
N ARG A 257 -19.76 -42.18 -11.94
CA ARG A 257 -19.33 -41.51 -13.16
C ARG A 257 -19.55 -40.01 -13.07
N ALA A 258 -18.49 -39.25 -13.35
CA ALA A 258 -18.58 -37.80 -13.48
C ALA A 258 -19.42 -37.40 -14.70
N ALA A 259 -20.33 -36.44 -14.50
CA ALA A 259 -21.13 -35.80 -15.55
C ALA A 259 -20.81 -34.30 -15.60
N SER A 260 -20.82 -33.73 -16.80
CA SER A 260 -20.48 -32.32 -17.04
C SER A 260 -21.71 -31.56 -17.50
N TYR A 261 -21.88 -30.36 -16.94
CA TYR A 261 -22.97 -29.44 -17.23
C TYR A 261 -22.41 -28.07 -17.57
N ALA A 262 -22.91 -27.45 -18.63
CA ALA A 262 -22.47 -26.14 -19.07
C ALA A 262 -23.63 -25.14 -19.01
N ALA A 263 -23.38 -23.94 -18.50
CA ALA A 263 -24.35 -22.84 -18.57
C ALA A 263 -24.30 -22.18 -19.95
N CYS A 264 -25.45 -22.08 -20.61
CA CYS A 264 -25.62 -21.41 -21.89
C CYS A 264 -26.48 -20.16 -21.73
N PHE A 265 -25.98 -19.04 -22.24
CA PHE A 265 -26.64 -17.74 -22.17
C PHE A 265 -26.89 -17.20 -23.56
N THR A 266 -28.14 -16.82 -23.87
CA THR A 266 -28.50 -16.21 -25.15
C THR A 266 -29.24 -14.89 -24.99
N ASP A 267 -29.10 -14.01 -25.97
CA ASP A 267 -29.96 -12.83 -26.13
C ASP A 267 -31.36 -13.19 -26.68
N GLU A 268 -32.24 -12.19 -26.83
CA GLU A 268 -33.59 -12.36 -27.40
C GLU A 268 -33.60 -12.88 -28.84
N SER A 269 -32.50 -12.72 -29.57
CA SER A 269 -32.33 -13.18 -30.95
C SER A 269 -31.70 -14.59 -31.03
N GLY A 270 -31.40 -15.21 -29.89
CA GLY A 270 -30.77 -16.54 -29.82
C GLY A 270 -29.24 -16.53 -30.02
N ASN A 271 -28.59 -15.36 -29.96
CA ASN A 271 -27.13 -15.29 -30.08
C ASN A 271 -26.44 -15.62 -28.75
N PRO A 272 -25.32 -16.38 -28.76
CA PRO A 272 -24.60 -16.73 -27.54
C PRO A 272 -23.90 -15.52 -26.91
N LEU A 273 -24.02 -15.39 -25.58
CA LEU A 273 -23.37 -14.36 -24.77
C LEU A 273 -22.16 -14.95 -24.03
N THR A 274 -20.96 -14.42 -24.28
CA THR A 274 -19.69 -14.97 -23.73
C THR A 274 -19.15 -14.22 -22.51
N ASN A 275 -19.75 -13.11 -22.11
CA ASN A 275 -19.25 -12.23 -21.04
C ASN A 275 -20.01 -12.42 -19.71
N LEU A 276 -20.67 -13.56 -19.51
CA LEU A 276 -21.48 -13.86 -18.34
C LEU A 276 -20.89 -15.05 -17.58
N SER A 277 -21.02 -15.04 -16.25
CA SER A 277 -20.55 -16.09 -15.34
C SER A 277 -21.72 -16.83 -14.71
N ALA A 278 -21.60 -18.15 -14.52
CA ALA A 278 -22.60 -18.99 -13.87
C ALA A 278 -22.33 -19.14 -12.36
N ASP A 279 -23.35 -18.88 -11.54
CA ASP A 279 -23.32 -19.20 -10.10
C ASP A 279 -24.09 -20.50 -9.86
N TRP A 280 -23.35 -21.59 -9.64
CA TRP A 280 -23.93 -22.93 -9.48
C TRP A 280 -24.34 -23.22 -8.04
N ASN A 281 -25.57 -23.72 -7.87
CA ASN A 281 -26.05 -24.29 -6.62
C ASN A 281 -26.57 -25.72 -6.85
N VAL A 282 -26.25 -26.62 -5.93
CA VAL A 282 -26.64 -28.04 -5.99
C VAL A 282 -27.43 -28.36 -4.74
N ILE A 283 -28.69 -28.76 -4.91
CA ILE A 283 -29.61 -29.08 -3.82
C ILE A 283 -29.91 -30.59 -3.87
N CYS A 284 -29.53 -31.30 -2.82
CA CYS A 284 -29.77 -32.72 -2.62
C CYS A 284 -29.52 -33.10 -1.15
N ASP A 285 -30.00 -34.28 -0.75
CA ASP A 285 -29.90 -34.80 0.62
C ASP A 285 -28.70 -35.76 0.84
N TYR A 286 -27.79 -35.84 -0.13
CA TYR A 286 -26.61 -36.71 -0.14
C TYR A 286 -25.36 -35.96 -0.61
N GLU A 287 -24.19 -36.58 -0.44
CA GLU A 287 -22.91 -35.95 -0.77
C GLU A 287 -22.63 -36.00 -2.28
N VAL A 288 -22.25 -34.85 -2.85
CA VAL A 288 -21.91 -34.71 -4.27
C VAL A 288 -20.56 -34.03 -4.41
N ASN A 289 -19.64 -34.70 -5.10
CA ASN A 289 -18.37 -34.09 -5.48
C ASN A 289 -18.62 -33.14 -6.64
N ARG A 290 -18.19 -31.89 -6.48
CA ARG A 290 -18.36 -30.85 -7.49
C ARG A 290 -17.02 -30.18 -7.81
N HIS A 291 -16.79 -29.96 -9.09
CA HIS A 291 -15.67 -29.18 -9.59
C HIS A 291 -16.20 -28.14 -10.58
N VAL A 292 -15.85 -26.87 -10.38
CA VAL A 292 -16.32 -25.76 -11.24
C VAL A 292 -15.12 -25.18 -11.97
N GLU A 293 -15.20 -25.13 -13.29
CA GLU A 293 -14.23 -24.49 -14.18
C GLU A 293 -15.02 -23.60 -15.17
N ASP A 294 -14.82 -22.28 -15.05
CA ASP A 294 -15.58 -21.25 -15.77
C ASP A 294 -17.11 -21.43 -15.64
N ASN A 295 -17.81 -21.57 -16.77
CA ASN A 295 -19.26 -21.79 -16.84
C ASN A 295 -19.65 -23.27 -16.88
N THR A 296 -18.73 -24.15 -16.49
CA THR A 296 -18.95 -25.60 -16.48
C THR A 296 -18.85 -26.12 -15.05
N ILE A 297 -19.78 -26.99 -14.67
CA ILE A 297 -19.73 -27.76 -13.43
C ILE A 297 -19.66 -29.25 -13.75
N ILE A 298 -18.75 -29.94 -13.08
CA ILE A 298 -18.64 -31.40 -13.12
C ILE A 298 -19.15 -31.94 -11.80
N LEU A 299 -20.10 -32.87 -11.87
CA LEU A 299 -20.72 -33.53 -10.73
C LEU A 299 -20.38 -35.02 -10.74
N GLU A 300 -19.97 -35.53 -9.59
CA GLU A 300 -19.73 -36.96 -9.37
C GLU A 300 -20.39 -37.39 -8.07
N ILE A 301 -21.20 -38.45 -8.15
CA ILE A 301 -21.94 -39.02 -7.02
C ILE A 301 -21.42 -40.42 -6.79
N ASN A 302 -20.90 -40.67 -5.59
CA ASN A 302 -20.32 -41.96 -5.20
C ASN A 302 -21.18 -42.72 -4.17
N ASP A 303 -22.29 -42.14 -3.73
CA ASP A 303 -23.22 -42.79 -2.80
C ASP A 303 -24.23 -43.68 -3.55
N GLU A 304 -24.11 -44.99 -3.38
CA GLU A 304 -25.04 -45.96 -3.98
C GLU A 304 -26.48 -45.81 -3.44
N ASN A 305 -26.67 -45.24 -2.25
CA ASN A 305 -28.01 -45.00 -1.69
C ASN A 305 -28.73 -43.84 -2.40
N ALA A 306 -28.02 -43.05 -3.22
CA ALA A 306 -28.61 -41.96 -3.99
C ALA A 306 -29.34 -42.45 -5.25
N VAL A 307 -29.17 -43.72 -5.66
CA VAL A 307 -29.85 -44.30 -6.84
C VAL A 307 -31.36 -44.20 -6.70
N GLY A 308 -32.03 -43.67 -7.73
CA GLY A 308 -33.47 -43.43 -7.74
C GLY A 308 -33.92 -42.13 -7.08
N SER A 309 -32.99 -41.34 -6.52
CA SER A 309 -33.24 -39.98 -6.06
C SER A 309 -33.00 -38.96 -7.18
N THR A 310 -33.39 -37.70 -6.93
CA THR A 310 -33.09 -36.57 -7.81
C THR A 310 -32.19 -35.55 -7.13
N LEU A 311 -31.45 -34.78 -7.93
CA LEU A 311 -30.77 -33.56 -7.50
C LEU A 311 -31.29 -32.39 -8.31
N ILE A 312 -31.32 -31.21 -7.70
CA ILE A 312 -31.66 -29.96 -8.40
C ILE A 312 -30.38 -29.18 -8.61
N LEU A 313 -30.04 -28.96 -9.88
CA LEU A 313 -28.93 -28.11 -10.31
C LEU A 313 -29.48 -26.74 -10.68
N GLN A 314 -29.01 -25.69 -10.01
CA GLN A 314 -29.53 -24.33 -10.16
C GLN A 314 -28.45 -23.35 -10.61
N LEU A 315 -28.85 -22.41 -11.48
CA LEU A 315 -28.13 -21.17 -11.75
C LEU A 315 -28.70 -20.07 -10.85
N SER A 316 -28.06 -19.84 -9.70
CA SER A 316 -28.56 -18.93 -8.65
C SER A 316 -28.72 -17.49 -9.11
N ASN A 317 -27.91 -17.05 -10.06
CA ASN A 317 -27.96 -15.71 -10.63
C ASN A 317 -29.06 -15.52 -11.71
N TYR A 318 -29.68 -16.60 -12.20
CA TYR A 318 -30.71 -16.52 -13.25
C TYR A 318 -32.04 -17.23 -12.91
N ASN A 319 -32.18 -17.80 -11.70
CA ASN A 319 -33.37 -18.55 -11.27
C ASN A 319 -33.79 -19.65 -12.27
N TYR A 320 -32.81 -20.31 -12.89
CA TYR A 320 -33.03 -21.48 -13.74
C TYR A 320 -32.62 -22.74 -12.99
N GLU A 321 -33.42 -23.79 -13.10
CA GLU A 321 -33.16 -25.06 -12.45
C GLU A 321 -33.36 -26.24 -13.41
N MET A 322 -32.54 -27.26 -13.23
CA MET A 322 -32.60 -28.53 -13.93
C MET A 322 -32.65 -29.65 -12.88
N GLU A 323 -33.69 -30.47 -12.96
CA GLU A 323 -33.81 -31.69 -12.16
C GLU A 323 -33.10 -32.84 -12.88
N ILE A 324 -32.21 -33.52 -12.17
CA ILE A 324 -31.38 -34.61 -12.69
C ILE A 324 -31.62 -35.87 -11.87
N THR A 325 -31.85 -36.99 -12.55
CA THR A 325 -32.12 -38.30 -11.92
C THR A 325 -30.84 -39.08 -11.71
N ILE A 326 -30.71 -39.77 -10.58
CA ILE A 326 -29.56 -40.64 -10.32
C ILE A 326 -29.88 -42.07 -10.72
N GLU A 327 -29.06 -42.61 -11.61
CA GLU A 327 -29.19 -43.96 -12.13
C GLU A 327 -28.06 -44.87 -11.62
N SER A 328 -28.37 -46.16 -11.59
CA SER A 328 -27.39 -47.22 -11.38
C SER A 328 -26.42 -47.31 -12.57
N LEU A 329 -25.18 -47.73 -12.29
CA LEU A 329 -24.19 -48.08 -13.32
C LEU A 329 -24.61 -49.34 -14.13
N TYR A 330 -25.56 -50.12 -13.59
CA TYR A 330 -26.09 -51.38 -14.12
C TYR A 330 -27.60 -51.32 -14.33
#